data_AF-A0A7R9C1Z6-F1
#
_entry.id   AF-A0A7R9C1Z6-F1
#
_cell.length_a   1.000
_cell.length_b   1.000
_cell.length_c   1.000
_cell.angle_alpha   90.00
_cell.angle_beta   90.00
_cell.angle_gamma   90.00
#
_symmetry.space_group_name_H-M   'P 1'
#
loop_
_entity.id
_entity.type
_entity.pdbx_description
1 polymer ?
#
loop_
_entity_poly.entity_id
_entity_poly.type
_entity_poly.pdbx_seq_one_letter_code
_entity_poly.pdbx_strand_id
1 'polypeptide(L)'
;AGLSKLEVRTDSTYAKNCVTVWLPNWRSNNWQTTANEDVLNQNEIRAIDEACNHLEVKFKWIQAHSGEEGNEAADRLARLGAAESLRISKS
;
A
#
# COMPACT_ATOMS: atom_id res chain seq x y z
N ALA A 1 25.74 -0.60 5.43
CA ALA A 1 25.32 -0.60 4.02
C ALA A 1 23.81 -0.38 4.01
N GLY A 2 23.33 0.74 3.47
CA GLY A 2 21.88 0.98 3.33
C GLY A 2 21.35 0.25 2.09
N LEU A 3 20.15 -0.30 2.18
CA LEU A 3 19.44 -0.81 1.00
C LEU A 3 19.17 0.36 0.05
N SER A 4 19.52 0.22 -1.22
CA SER A 4 19.23 1.24 -2.25
C SER A 4 18.14 0.81 -3.22
N LYS A 5 17.81 -0.48 -3.26
CA LYS A 5 16.80 -1.08 -4.14
C LYS A 5 15.92 -2.04 -3.36
N LEU A 6 14.60 -1.98 -3.59
CA LEU A 6 13.61 -2.82 -2.93
C LEU A 6 12.55 -3.29 -3.93
N GLU A 7 12.12 -4.56 -3.84
CA GLU A 7 10.91 -5.03 -4.51
C GLU A 7 9.81 -5.26 -3.46
N VAL A 8 8.68 -4.58 -3.63
CA VAL A 8 7.48 -4.78 -2.80
C VAL A 8 6.51 -5.65 -3.60
N ARG A 9 6.19 -6.83 -3.07
CA ARG A 9 5.19 -7.74 -3.64
C ARG A 9 3.88 -7.57 -2.91
N THR A 10 2.79 -7.42 -3.66
CA THR A 10 1.44 -7.26 -3.10
C THR A 10 0.41 -7.87 -4.04
N ASP A 11 -0.64 -8.48 -3.49
CA ASP A 11 -1.83 -8.88 -4.23
C ASP A 11 -2.86 -7.76 -4.37
N SER A 12 -2.66 -6.64 -3.67
CA SER A 12 -3.52 -5.46 -3.76
C SER A 12 -3.18 -4.62 -4.98
N THR A 13 -3.99 -4.78 -6.03
CA THR A 13 -3.96 -3.91 -7.21
C THR A 13 -4.18 -2.45 -6.83
N TYR A 14 -5.04 -2.18 -5.84
CA TYR A 14 -5.30 -0.82 -5.36
C TYR A 14 -4.03 -0.19 -4.78
N ALA A 15 -3.39 -0.84 -3.81
CA ALA A 15 -2.18 -0.32 -3.17
C ALA A 15 -1.05 -0.07 -4.18
N LYS A 16 -0.84 -1.04 -5.10
CA LYS A 16 0.12 -0.88 -6.20
C LYS A 16 -0.20 0.35 -7.05
N ASN A 17 -1.44 0.48 -7.51
CA ASN A 17 -1.84 1.56 -8.41
C ASN A 17 -1.84 2.93 -7.74
N CYS A 18 -2.16 3.03 -6.45
CA CYS A 18 -1.99 4.26 -5.67
C CYS A 18 -0.60 4.84 -5.87
N VAL A 19 0.45 4.03 -5.71
CA VAL A 19 1.84 4.51 -5.79
C VAL A 19 2.35 4.59 -7.23
N THR A 20 2.03 3.60 -8.08
CA THR A 20 2.65 3.52 -9.41
C THR A 20 1.92 4.26 -10.52
N VAL A 21 0.61 4.50 -10.36
CA VAL A 21 -0.24 5.07 -11.42
C VAL A 21 -0.84 6.42 -11.01
N TRP A 22 -1.43 6.49 -9.83
CA TRP A 22 -2.28 7.63 -9.45
C TRP A 22 -1.52 8.73 -8.70
N LEU A 23 -0.57 8.36 -7.84
CA LEU A 23 0.23 9.28 -7.04
C LEU A 23 0.86 10.44 -7.85
N PRO A 24 1.46 10.23 -9.04
CA PRO A 24 2.02 11.35 -9.81
C PRO A 24 0.95 12.40 -10.15
N ASN A 25 -0.24 11.96 -10.55
CA ASN A 25 -1.34 12.85 -10.90
C ASN A 25 -1.91 13.54 -9.65
N TRP A 26 -2.15 12.80 -8.57
CA TRP A 26 -2.66 13.37 -7.32
C TRP A 26 -1.70 14.40 -6.72
N ARG A 27 -0.39 14.14 -6.76
CA ARG A 27 0.64 15.10 -6.32
C ARG A 27 0.59 16.40 -7.14
N SER A 28 0.32 16.32 -8.45
CA SER A 28 0.18 17.50 -9.31
C SER A 28 -1.17 18.22 -9.16
N ASN A 29 -2.22 17.51 -8.75
CA ASN A 29 -3.59 18.02 -8.67
C ASN A 29 -4.05 18.28 -7.22
N ASN A 30 -3.14 18.73 -6.36
CA ASN A 30 -3.43 19.06 -4.95
C ASN A 30 -4.23 17.98 -4.19
N TRP A 31 -3.94 16.70 -4.47
CA TRP A 31 -4.60 15.54 -3.87
C TRP A 31 -6.12 15.44 -4.09
N GLN A 32 -6.60 15.91 -5.25
CA GLN A 32 -7.98 15.76 -5.67
C GLN A 32 -8.15 14.69 -6.75
N THR A 33 -9.25 13.93 -6.65
CA THR A 33 -9.70 13.00 -7.68
C THR A 33 -10.25 13.74 -8.89
N THR A 34 -10.51 13.02 -9.99
CA THR A 34 -11.16 13.59 -11.19
C THR A 34 -12.58 14.08 -10.93
N ALA A 35 -13.19 13.69 -9.81
CA ALA A 35 -14.49 14.16 -9.36
C ALA A 35 -14.39 15.41 -8.45
N ASN A 36 -13.19 15.99 -8.28
CA ASN A 36 -12.90 17.08 -7.34
C ASN A 36 -13.16 16.72 -5.86
N GLU A 37 -13.09 15.45 -5.52
CA GLU A 37 -13.15 14.97 -4.13
C GLU A 37 -11.74 14.70 -3.60
N ASP A 38 -11.58 14.73 -2.28
CA ASP A 38 -10.33 14.36 -1.63
C ASP A 38 -9.97 12.89 -1.90
N VAL A 39 -8.69 12.61 -2.11
CA VAL A 39 -8.21 11.24 -2.33
C VAL A 39 -8.37 10.42 -1.05
N LEU A 40 -9.10 9.32 -1.14
CA LEU A 40 -9.22 8.36 -0.04
C LEU A 40 -7.84 7.82 0.37
N ASN A 41 -7.59 7.71 1.68
CA ASN A 41 -6.32 7.25 2.26
C ASN A 41 -5.10 8.11 1.87
N GLN A 42 -5.32 9.41 1.62
CA GLN A 42 -4.27 10.35 1.25
C GLN A 42 -3.08 10.32 2.22
N ASN A 43 -3.33 10.26 3.53
CA ASN A 43 -2.26 10.31 4.54
C ASN A 43 -1.34 9.09 4.45
N GLU A 44 -1.91 7.90 4.28
CA GLU A 44 -1.19 6.64 4.14
C GLU A 44 -0.38 6.62 2.84
N ILE A 45 -0.98 7.09 1.74
CA ILE A 45 -0.31 7.15 0.44
C ILE A 45 0.89 8.12 0.50
N ARG A 46 0.74 9.27 1.17
CA ARG A 46 1.84 10.23 1.40
C ARG A 46 2.96 9.62 2.24
N ALA A 47 2.63 8.88 3.29
CA ALA A 47 3.63 8.22 4.11
C ALA A 47 4.43 7.16 3.33
N ILE A 48 3.77 6.40 2.43
CA ILE A 48 4.44 5.45 1.55
C ILE A 48 5.38 6.16 0.57
N ASP A 49 4.89 7.24 -0.06
CA ASP A 49 5.65 8.07 -1.00
C ASP A 49 6.91 8.67 -0.33
N GLU A 50 6.75 9.22 0.87
CA GLU A 50 7.87 9.73 1.68
C GLU A 50 8.89 8.65 2.01
N ALA A 51 8.44 7.46 2.40
CA ALA A 51 9.33 6.32 2.69
C ALA A 51 10.07 5.82 1.42
N CYS A 52 9.48 5.99 0.24
CA CYS A 52 10.08 5.59 -1.03
C CYS A 52 11.09 6.60 -1.58
N ASN A 53 11.08 7.87 -1.15
CA ASN A 53 11.86 8.96 -1.75
C ASN A 53 13.39 8.71 -1.85
N HIS A 54 13.94 7.83 -1.00
CA HIS A 54 15.37 7.52 -0.96
C HIS A 54 15.71 6.11 -1.45
N LEU A 55 14.74 5.40 -2.01
CA LEU A 55 14.86 4.00 -2.41
C LEU A 55 14.40 3.83 -3.86
N GLU A 56 15.10 2.99 -4.62
CA GLU A 56 14.58 2.48 -5.88
C GLU A 56 13.58 1.35 -5.58
N VAL A 57 12.31 1.70 -5.39
CA VAL A 57 11.25 0.75 -5.04
C VAL A 57 10.50 0.29 -6.29
N LYS A 58 10.43 -1.02 -6.50
CA LYS A 58 9.61 -1.64 -7.55
C LYS A 58 8.42 -2.36 -6.91
N PHE A 59 7.22 -1.99 -7.30
CA PHE A 59 6.01 -2.71 -6.89
C PHE A 59 5.66 -3.79 -7.92
N LYS A 60 5.51 -5.03 -7.44
CA LYS A 60 5.11 -6.18 -8.26
C LYS A 60 3.77 -6.71 -7.76
N TRP A 61 2.79 -6.74 -8.66
CA TRP A 61 1.56 -7.45 -8.38
C TRP A 61 1.79 -8.94 -8.44
N ILE A 62 1.25 -9.67 -7.47
CA ILE A 62 1.22 -11.12 -7.43
C ILE A 62 -0.21 -11.60 -7.27
N GLN A 63 -0.50 -12.79 -7.77
CA GLN A 63 -1.81 -13.39 -7.57
C GLN A 63 -1.98 -13.77 -6.10
N ALA A 64 -3.12 -13.41 -5.50
CA ALA A 64 -3.45 -13.82 -4.13
C ALA A 64 -3.44 -15.36 -4.01
N HIS A 65 -3.00 -15.88 -2.86
CA HIS A 65 -2.97 -17.32 -2.56
C HIS A 65 -2.24 -18.18 -3.60
N SER A 66 -1.17 -17.64 -4.18
CA SER A 66 -0.35 -18.32 -5.20
C SER A 66 0.86 -19.09 -4.63
N GLY A 67 0.93 -19.30 -3.32
CA GLY A 67 2.07 -19.98 -2.68
C GLY A 67 3.26 -19.08 -2.36
N GLU A 68 3.12 -17.75 -2.48
CA GLU A 68 4.16 -16.81 -2.05
C GLU A 68 4.15 -16.69 -0.52
N GLU A 69 5.04 -17.44 0.15
CA GLU A 69 5.12 -17.57 1.61
C GLU A 69 5.03 -16.23 2.36
N GLY A 70 5.77 -15.22 1.89
CA GLY A 70 5.77 -13.89 2.49
C GLY A 70 4.41 -13.17 2.39
N ASN A 71 3.71 -13.32 1.27
CA ASN A 71 2.37 -12.73 1.08
C ASN A 71 1.32 -13.47 1.92
N GLU A 72 1.39 -14.79 1.97
CA GLU A 72 0.48 -15.60 2.80
C GLU A 72 0.67 -15.31 4.29
N ALA A 73 1.92 -15.09 4.73
CA ALA A 73 2.20 -14.63 6.08
C ALA A 73 1.63 -13.24 6.36
N ALA A 74 1.80 -12.30 5.43
CA ALA A 74 1.24 -10.95 5.55
C ALA A 74 -0.29 -10.97 5.63
N ASP A 75 -0.96 -11.72 4.77
CA ASP A 75 -2.42 -11.88 4.74
C ASP A 75 -2.96 -12.53 6.02
N ARG A 76 -2.28 -13.57 6.53
CA ARG A 76 -2.63 -14.16 7.83
C ARG A 76 -2.52 -13.15 8.97
N LEU A 77 -1.43 -12.39 9.03
CA LEU A 77 -1.21 -11.37 10.07
C LEU A 77 -2.24 -10.24 9.98
N ALA A 78 -2.55 -9.78 8.77
CA ALA A 78 -3.58 -8.76 8.54
C ALA A 78 -4.96 -9.22 9.03
N ARG A 79 -5.34 -10.49 8.75
CA ARG A 79 -6.60 -11.07 9.25
C ARG A 79 -6.65 -11.18 10.77
N LEU A 80 -5.53 -11.55 11.40
CA LEU A 80 -5.43 -11.59 12.86
C LEU A 80 -5.62 -10.19 13.47
N GLY A 81 -4.93 -9.18 12.94
CA GLY A 81 -5.07 -7.79 13.41
C GLY A 81 -6.49 -7.25 13.25
N ALA A 82 -7.15 -7.55 12.13
CA ALA A 82 -8.55 -7.16 11.91
C ALA A 82 -9.50 -7.83 12.93
N ALA A 83 -9.31 -9.12 13.21
CA ALA A 83 -10.10 -9.85 14.18
C ALA A 83 -9.88 -9.34 15.62
N GLU A 84 -8.66 -8.96 15.99
CA GLU A 84 -8.33 -8.37 17.27
C GLU A 84 -8.98 -6.99 17.46
N SER A 85 -8.89 -6.11 16.46
CA SER A 85 -9.54 -4.80 16.48
C SER A 85 -11.06 -4.90 16.71
N LEU A 86 -11.72 -5.84 16.04
CA LEU A 86 -13.15 -6.12 16.21
C LEU A 86 -13.52 -6.65 17.60
N ARG A 87 -12.58 -7.33 18.28
CA ARG A 87 -12.78 -7.79 19.67
C ARG A 87 -12.70 -6.64 20.65
N ILE A 88 -11.69 -5.77 20.49
CA ILE A 88 -11.50 -4.58 21.32
C ILE A 88 -12.70 -3.64 21.19
N SER A 89 -13.22 -3.43 19.97
CA SER A 89 -14.37 -2.53 19.76
C SER A 89 -15.69 -3.05 20.35
N LYS A 90 -15.76 -4.32 20.76
CA LYS A 90 -16.97 -4.98 21.29
C LYS A 90 -16.92 -5.25 22.80
N SER A 91 -15.79 -4.98 23.46
CA SER A 91 -15.66 -5.05 24.94
C SER A 91 -15.80 -3.66 25.54
#